data_AF-A0A263DSX7-F1
#
_entry.id   AF-A0A263DSX7-F1
#
_cell.length_a   1.000
_cell.length_b   1.000
_cell.length_c   1.000
_cell.angle_alpha   90.00
_cell.angle_beta   90.00
_cell.angle_gamma   90.00
#
_symmetry.space_group_name_H-M   'P 1'
#
loop_
_entity.id
_entity.type
_entity.pdbx_description
1 polymer ?
#
loop_
_entity_poly.entity_id
_entity_poly.type
_entity_poly.pdbx_seq_one_letter_code
_entity_poly.pdbx_strand_id
1 'polypeptide(L)'
;MRDGPVGHHRCMAPELHLDPDRLRAHASAAAGMSEELRGALHEAPDGVVADTEQERIRAVVGGAVRELANLSAALAGAAEAAGSADTEVGRSLRAILDPDRV
;
A
#
# COMPACT_ATOMS: atom_id res chain seq x y z
N MET A 1 31.53 3.34 -5.99
CA MET A 1 30.76 4.15 -5.03
C MET A 1 29.35 3.61 -5.04
N ARG A 2 28.75 3.35 -3.86
CA ARG A 2 27.37 2.85 -3.77
C ARG A 2 26.43 4.04 -3.98
N ASP A 3 25.74 4.08 -5.11
CA ASP A 3 24.64 5.03 -5.33
C ASP A 3 23.48 4.64 -4.40
N GLY A 4 23.41 5.30 -3.25
CA GLY A 4 22.24 5.24 -2.37
C GLY A 4 21.09 6.05 -2.96
N PRO A 5 19.83 5.69 -2.64
CA PRO A 5 18.66 6.41 -3.14
C PRO A 5 18.79 7.90 -2.85
N VAL A 6 18.55 8.72 -3.88
CA VAL A 6 18.60 10.18 -3.77
C VAL A 6 17.53 10.58 -2.76
N GLY A 7 17.95 11.23 -1.68
CA GLY A 7 17.13 11.52 -0.51
C GLY A 7 16.02 12.54 -0.70
N HIS A 8 15.19 12.44 -1.75
CA HIS A 8 14.04 13.32 -2.00
C HIS A 8 13.05 13.35 -0.84
N HIS A 9 13.00 12.24 -0.11
CA HIS A 9 12.28 12.13 1.14
C HIS A 9 12.64 13.29 2.07
N ARG A 10 13.92 13.64 2.28
CA ARG A 10 14.33 14.63 3.30
C ARG A 10 13.76 16.04 3.15
N CYS A 11 13.19 16.39 2.00
CA CYS A 11 12.57 17.70 1.75
C CYS A 11 11.05 17.73 2.01
N MET A 12 10.42 16.58 2.26
CA MET A 12 9.01 16.50 2.66
C MET A 12 8.91 16.54 4.19
N ALA A 13 7.78 17.04 4.72
CA ALA A 13 7.48 16.86 6.13
C ALA A 13 7.58 15.36 6.48
N PRO A 14 8.15 14.98 7.63
CA PRO A 14 8.36 13.56 7.98
C PRO A 14 7.05 12.75 8.00
N GLU A 15 5.91 13.41 8.21
CA GLU A 15 4.55 12.86 8.12
C GLU A 15 4.14 12.50 6.68
N LEU A 16 4.76 13.13 5.68
CA LEU A 16 4.55 12.96 4.24
C LEU A 16 5.73 12.22 3.56
N HIS A 17 6.62 11.56 4.32
CA HIS A 17 7.58 10.62 3.74
C HIS A 17 6.84 9.44 3.12
N LEU A 18 6.59 9.54 1.81
CA LEU A 18 6.17 8.46 0.94
C LEU A 18 7.36 7.53 0.68
N ASP A 19 7.88 6.89 1.73
CA ASP A 19 8.87 5.83 1.61
C ASP A 19 8.22 4.62 0.92
N PRO A 20 8.66 4.25 -0.29
CA PRO A 20 8.06 3.15 -1.04
C PRO A 20 8.04 1.82 -0.28
N ASP A 21 9.07 1.54 0.54
CA ASP A 21 9.14 0.29 1.28
C ASP A 21 8.15 0.27 2.44
N ARG A 22 7.98 1.39 3.12
CA ARG A 22 6.94 1.54 4.14
C ARG A 22 5.54 1.44 3.55
N LEU A 23 5.31 2.06 2.39
CA LEU A 23 4.03 1.97 1.68
C LEU A 23 3.72 0.53 1.26
N ARG A 24 4.70 -0.21 0.74
CA ARG A 24 4.56 -1.66 0.43
C ARG A 24 4.25 -2.49 1.68
N ALA A 25 4.94 -2.21 2.79
CA ALA A 25 4.68 -2.91 4.06
C ALA A 25 3.24 -2.66 4.55
N HIS A 26 2.75 -1.42 4.48
CA HIS A 26 1.37 -1.10 4.81
C HIS A 26 0.36 -1.73 3.84
N ALA A 27 0.66 -1.76 2.54
CA ALA A 27 -0.16 -2.46 1.54
C ALA A 27 -0.28 -3.95 1.86
N SER A 28 0.84 -4.60 2.20
CA SER A 28 0.87 -6.01 2.60
C SER A 28 0.08 -6.26 3.88
N ALA A 29 0.19 -5.38 4.88
CA ALA A 29 -0.56 -5.51 6.13
C ALA A 29 -2.08 -5.37 5.89
N ALA A 30 -2.50 -4.40 5.08
CA ALA A 30 -3.91 -4.21 4.72
C ALA A 30 -4.47 -5.41 3.94
N ALA A 31 -3.70 -6.00 3.03
CA ALA A 31 -4.07 -7.21 2.33
C ALA A 31 -4.24 -8.40 3.29
N GLY A 32 -3.27 -8.62 4.19
CA GLY A 32 -3.35 -9.68 5.19
C GLY A 32 -4.60 -9.57 6.08
N MET A 33 -4.90 -8.38 6.60
CA MET A 33 -6.13 -8.14 7.38
C MET A 33 -7.40 -8.39 6.56
N SER A 34 -7.42 -8.00 5.28
CA SER A 34 -8.56 -8.28 4.38
C SER A 34 -8.75 -9.78 4.17
N GLU A 35 -7.67 -10.55 4.05
CA GLU A 35 -7.72 -12.01 3.87
C GLU A 35 -8.17 -12.72 5.15
N GLU A 36 -7.64 -12.33 6.31
CA GLU A 36 -8.05 -12.84 7.61
C GLU A 36 -9.54 -12.61 7.87
N LEU A 37 -10.04 -11.39 7.64
CA LEU A 37 -11.46 -11.07 7.79
C LEU A 37 -12.34 -11.84 6.80
N ARG A 38 -11.88 -12.04 5.57
CA ARG A 38 -12.59 -12.86 4.57
C ARG A 38 -12.64 -14.33 5.00
N GLY A 39 -11.54 -14.87 5.52
CA GLY A 39 -11.48 -16.23 6.05
C GLY A 39 -12.45 -16.42 7.22
N ALA A 40 -12.41 -15.51 8.19
CA ALA A 40 -13.32 -15.52 9.34
C ALA A 40 -14.80 -15.44 8.93
N LEU A 41 -15.14 -14.68 7.89
CA LEU A 41 -16.49 -14.63 7.33
C LEU A 41 -16.92 -15.96 6.70
N HIS A 42 -15.99 -16.67 6.05
CA HIS A 42 -16.28 -17.93 5.37
C HIS A 42 -16.41 -19.11 6.34
N GLU A 43 -15.64 -19.10 7.43
CA GLU A 43 -15.69 -20.11 8.48
C GLU A 43 -16.88 -19.93 9.44
N ALA A 44 -17.54 -18.78 9.40
CA ALA A 44 -18.71 -18.52 10.25
C ALA A 44 -19.87 -19.45 9.87
N PRO A 45 -20.39 -20.28 10.80
CA PRO A 45 -21.43 -21.23 10.49
C PRO A 45 -22.68 -20.52 9.96
N ASP A 46 -23.21 -21.03 8.84
CA ASP A 46 -24.53 -20.67 8.35
C ASP A 46 -25.56 -21.24 9.32
N GLY A 47 -25.86 -20.46 10.36
CA GLY A 47 -26.97 -20.74 11.26
C GLY A 47 -28.23 -20.92 10.43
N VAL A 48 -29.00 -21.97 10.75
CA VAL A 48 -30.19 -22.44 10.01
C VAL A 48 -31.30 -21.37 9.91
N VAL A 49 -31.15 -20.25 10.61
CA VAL A 49 -31.90 -19.01 10.42
C VAL A 49 -30.87 -17.87 10.52
N ALA A 50 -30.58 -17.19 9.42
CA ALA A 50 -29.82 -15.95 9.48
C ALA A 50 -30.65 -14.93 10.25
N ASP A 51 -30.27 -14.62 11.48
CA ASP A 51 -30.86 -13.50 12.20
C ASP A 51 -30.43 -12.20 11.49
N THR A 52 -31.31 -11.21 11.45
CA THR A 52 -31.07 -9.90 10.81
C THR A 52 -29.80 -9.21 11.32
N GLU A 53 -29.35 -9.55 12.53
CA GLU A 53 -28.10 -9.08 13.09
C GLU A 53 -26.87 -9.76 12.46
N GLN A 54 -26.94 -11.05 12.19
CA GLN A 54 -25.85 -11.80 11.55
C GLN A 54 -25.65 -11.34 10.08
N GLU A 55 -26.74 -11.05 9.36
CA GLU A 55 -26.67 -10.45 8.03
C GLU A 55 -26.05 -9.05 8.06
N ARG A 56 -26.42 -8.22 9.04
CA ARG A 56 -25.83 -6.89 9.23
C ARG A 56 -24.34 -6.96 9.50
N ILE A 57 -23.91 -7.85 10.39
CA ILE A 57 -22.48 -8.07 10.69
C ILE A 57 -21.73 -8.53 9.43
N ARG A 58 -22.27 -9.51 8.69
CA ARG A 58 -21.67 -9.98 7.43
C ARG A 58 -21.54 -8.86 6.40
N ALA A 59 -22.55 -7.99 6.27
CA ALA A 59 -22.51 -6.84 5.37
C ALA A 59 -21.43 -5.81 5.78
N VAL A 60 -21.35 -5.46 7.07
CA VAL A 60 -20.35 -4.52 7.58
C VAL A 60 -18.94 -5.06 7.40
N VAL A 61 -18.68 -6.30 7.80
CA VAL A 61 -17.34 -6.92 7.65
C VAL A 61 -17.00 -7.09 6.17
N GLY A 62 -17.96 -7.45 5.32
CA GLY A 62 -17.77 -7.51 3.87
C GLY A 62 -17.42 -6.14 3.26
N GLY A 63 -17.98 -5.05 3.80
CA GLY A 63 -17.59 -3.67 3.48
C GLY A 63 -16.15 -3.38 3.91
N ALA A 64 -15.79 -3.70 5.14
CA ALA A 64 -14.45 -3.49 5.68
C ALA A 64 -13.37 -4.24 4.89
N VAL A 65 -13.63 -5.50 4.50
CA VAL A 65 -12.75 -6.30 3.62
C VAL A 65 -12.51 -5.57 2.29
N ARG A 66 -13.56 -4.98 1.70
CA ARG A 66 -13.44 -4.26 0.43
C ARG A 66 -12.66 -2.96 0.58
N GLU A 67 -12.87 -2.24 1.67
CA GLU A 67 -12.11 -1.02 1.99
C GLU A 67 -10.62 -1.31 2.22
N LEU A 68 -10.30 -2.38 2.96
CA LEU A 68 -8.91 -2.81 3.18
C LEU A 68 -8.23 -3.24 1.88
N ALA A 69 -8.93 -3.96 1.00
CA ALA A 69 -8.41 -4.32 -0.32
C ALA A 69 -8.13 -3.08 -1.19
N ASN A 70 -9.05 -2.11 -1.18
CA ASN A 70 -8.86 -0.84 -1.90
C ASN A 70 -7.68 -0.03 -1.34
N LEU A 71 -7.56 0.04 0.00
CA LEU A 71 -6.46 0.71 0.67
C LEU A 71 -5.11 0.07 0.32
N SER A 72 -5.05 -1.27 0.35
CA SER A 72 -3.87 -2.03 -0.05
C SER A 72 -3.43 -1.68 -1.47
N ALA A 73 -4.36 -1.69 -2.43
CA ALA A 73 -4.10 -1.34 -3.82
C ALA A 73 -3.61 0.12 -3.97
N ALA A 74 -4.23 1.07 -3.26
CA ALA A 74 -3.84 2.46 -3.29
C ALA A 74 -2.42 2.68 -2.74
N LEU A 75 -2.06 2.00 -1.65
CA LEU A 75 -0.72 2.07 -1.05
C LEU A 75 0.35 1.44 -1.97
N ALA A 76 0.04 0.31 -2.61
CA ALA A 76 0.93 -0.31 -3.58
C ALA A 76 1.18 0.61 -4.79
N GLY A 77 0.11 1.20 -5.35
CA GLY A 77 0.23 2.15 -6.46
C GLY A 77 1.01 3.41 -6.07
N ALA A 78 0.82 3.92 -4.85
CA ALA A 78 1.61 5.04 -4.33
C ALA A 78 3.10 4.69 -4.20
N ALA A 79 3.43 3.47 -3.74
CA ALA A 79 4.81 3.01 -3.65
C ALA A 79 5.49 2.90 -5.03
N GLU A 80 4.76 2.41 -6.04
CA GLU A 80 5.24 2.35 -7.43
C GLU A 80 5.47 3.73 -8.02
N ALA A 81 4.54 4.66 -7.82
CA ALA A 81 4.67 6.03 -8.27
C ALA A 81 5.87 6.74 -7.61
N ALA A 82 6.03 6.57 -6.29
CA ALA A 82 7.17 7.13 -5.56
C ALA A 82 8.50 6.55 -6.04
N GLY A 83 8.60 5.23 -6.24
CA GLY A 83 9.82 4.60 -6.76
C GLY A 83 10.16 5.01 -8.21
N SER A 84 9.13 5.24 -9.04
CA SER A 84 9.30 5.73 -10.41
C SER A 84 9.83 7.16 -10.42
N ALA A 85 9.27 8.03 -9.58
CA ALA A 85 9.72 9.40 -9.41
C ALA A 85 11.17 9.46 -8.90
N ASP A 86 11.53 8.68 -7.89
CA ASP A 86 12.91 8.63 -7.37
C ASP A 86 13.91 8.16 -8.45
N THR A 87 13.52 7.19 -9.28
CA THR A 87 14.33 6.70 -10.40
C THR A 87 14.52 7.78 -11.47
N GLU A 88 13.45 8.51 -11.79
CA GLU A 88 13.47 9.60 -12.78
C GLU A 88 14.35 10.75 -12.31
N VAL A 89 14.22 11.17 -11.05
CA VAL A 89 15.08 12.25 -10.53
C VAL A 89 16.53 11.79 -10.41
N GLY A 90 16.78 10.56 -9.96
CA GLY A 90 18.13 9.99 -9.93
C GLY A 90 18.77 9.86 -11.32
N ARG A 91 17.98 9.63 -12.38
CA ARG A 91 18.45 9.67 -13.77
C ARG A 91 18.79 11.08 -14.20
N SER A 92 17.90 12.04 -13.92
CA SER A 92 18.07 13.45 -14.28
C SER A 92 19.29 14.08 -13.58
N LEU A 93 19.49 13.78 -12.30
CA LEU A 93 20.66 14.24 -11.54
C LEU A 93 21.96 13.68 -12.09
N ARG A 94 22.01 12.39 -12.45
CA ARG A 94 23.19 11.79 -13.08
C ARG A 94 23.52 12.46 -14.42
N ALA A 95 22.50 12.74 -15.24
CA ALA A 95 22.70 13.44 -16.51
C ALA A 95 23.24 14.87 -16.33
N ILE A 96 22.85 15.57 -15.26
CA ILE A 96 23.37 16.92 -14.93
C ILE A 96 24.81 16.85 -14.41
N LEU A 97 25.12 15.86 -13.57
CA LEU A 97 26.42 15.74 -12.90
C LEU A 97 27.51 15.10 -13.78
N ASP A 98 27.14 14.34 -14.81
CA ASP A 98 28.07 13.69 -15.73
C ASP A 98 27.65 13.92 -17.20
N PRO A 99 27.74 15.17 -17.70
CA PRO A 99 27.25 15.54 -19.03
C PRO A 99 28.07 14.94 -20.18
N ASP A 100 29.32 14.52 -19.93
CA ASP A 100 30.24 13.99 -20.95
C ASP A 100 30.14 12.46 -21.13
N ARG A 101 29.22 11.80 -20.43
CA ARG A 101 29.06 10.33 -20.41
C ARG A 101 27.72 9.81 -20.93
N VAL A 102 26.89 10.71 -21.46
CA VAL A 102 25.61 10.41 -22.12
C VAL A 102 25.78 10.39 -23.63
#